data_AF-A0AAU8IRY0-F1
#
_entry.id   AF-A0AAU8IRY0-F1
#
_cell.length_a   1.000
_cell.length_b   1.000
_cell.length_c   1.000
_cell.angle_alpha   90.00
_cell.angle_beta   90.00
_cell.angle_gamma   90.00
#
_symmetry.space_group_name_H-M   'P 1'
#
loop_
_entity.id
_entity.type
_entity.pdbx_description
1 polymer ?
#
loop_
_entity_poly.entity_id
_entity_poly.type
_entity_poly.pdbx_seq_one_letter_code
_entity_poly.pdbx_strand_id
1 'polypeptide(L)'
;MPELELLPPAAAAAALTAAGEPARGLLGLDPVTQNEALLARELTRREAAVFRYGDTVLGCRVNAEQPRQSEVASTTADPAALGALLDFLHAYKRCVSFVALVPDALDISGYTALGFTEVGLLREHRFAAGRYHDVRVLHGTHGVTASDRRPAAV
;
A
#
# COMPACT_ATOMS: atom_id res chain seq x y z
N MET A 1 -13.42 -7.73 16.25
CA MET A 1 -12.44 -7.71 15.15
C MET A 1 -11.81 -6.32 15.11
N PRO A 2 -10.54 -6.17 14.68
CA PRO A 2 -9.94 -4.85 14.54
C PRO A 2 -10.76 -3.98 13.58
N GLU A 3 -10.79 -2.68 13.82
CA GLU A 3 -11.44 -1.71 12.93
C GLU A 3 -10.37 -0.89 12.21
N LEU A 4 -10.68 -0.43 11.00
CA LEU A 4 -9.79 0.43 10.22
C LEU A 4 -9.83 1.85 10.78
N GLU A 5 -8.72 2.31 11.34
CA GLU A 5 -8.59 3.64 11.96
C GLU A 5 -7.77 4.56 11.06
N LEU A 6 -8.33 5.71 10.64
CA LEU A 6 -7.57 6.76 9.94
C LEU A 6 -6.70 7.53 10.94
N LEU A 7 -5.40 7.61 10.69
CA LEU A 7 -4.46 8.29 11.58
C LEU A 7 -4.25 9.76 11.15
N PRO A 8 -4.30 10.73 12.08
CA PRO A 8 -3.85 12.09 11.80
C PRO A 8 -2.34 12.11 11.50
N PRO A 9 -1.81 13.12 10.77
CA PRO A 9 -0.44 13.09 10.25
C PRO A 9 0.65 12.82 11.29
N ALA A 10 0.55 13.38 12.49
CA ALA A 10 1.51 13.13 13.56
C ALA A 10 1.46 11.67 14.06
N ALA A 11 0.26 11.13 14.28
CA ALA A 11 0.08 9.74 14.69
C ALA A 11 0.45 8.75 13.58
N ALA A 12 0.22 9.12 12.31
CA ALA A 12 0.66 8.38 11.15
C ALA A 12 2.20 8.29 11.08
N ALA A 13 2.88 9.42 11.27
CA ALA A 13 4.34 9.45 11.32
C ALA A 13 4.88 8.57 12.46
N ALA A 14 4.35 8.70 13.67
CA ALA A 14 4.73 7.85 14.81
C ALA A 14 4.48 6.36 14.54
N ALA A 15 3.34 6.01 13.92
CA ALA A 15 3.04 4.62 13.56
C ALA A 15 4.00 4.04 12.51
N LEU A 16 4.37 4.84 11.50
CA LEU A 16 5.35 4.43 10.50
C LEU A 16 6.75 4.25 11.11
N THR A 17 7.17 5.16 11.98
CA THR A 17 8.45 5.04 12.70
C THR A 17 8.46 3.82 13.62
N ALA A 18 7.37 3.57 14.36
CA ALA A 18 7.25 2.40 15.23
C ALA A 18 7.23 1.08 14.47
N ALA A 19 6.63 1.05 13.27
CA ALA A 19 6.63 -0.12 12.40
C ALA A 19 8.02 -0.47 11.85
N GLY A 20 8.95 0.49 11.78
CA GLY A 20 10.34 0.25 11.42
C GLY A 20 10.55 -0.22 9.98
N GLU A 21 11.38 -1.25 9.79
CA GLU A 21 11.79 -1.74 8.47
C GLU A 21 10.60 -2.15 7.57
N PRO A 22 9.53 -2.83 8.06
CA PRO A 22 8.31 -3.07 7.30
C PRO A 22 7.65 -1.83 6.67
N ALA A 23 7.78 -0.65 7.28
CA ALA A 23 7.21 0.59 6.75
C ALA A 23 8.13 1.30 5.75
N ARG A 24 9.31 0.72 5.46
CA ARG A 24 10.29 1.35 4.59
C ARG A 24 9.91 1.28 3.12
N GLY A 25 9.80 2.44 2.49
CA GLY A 25 9.34 2.60 1.12
C GLY A 25 7.81 2.68 1.01
N LEU A 26 7.07 2.62 2.14
CA LEU A 26 5.61 2.74 2.15
C LEU A 26 5.22 4.12 1.57
N LEU A 27 4.52 4.10 0.43
CA LEU A 27 4.18 5.30 -0.36
C LEU A 27 5.40 6.19 -0.72
N GLY A 28 6.57 5.57 -0.86
CA GLY A 28 7.83 6.25 -1.16
C GLY A 28 8.40 7.08 0.00
N LEU A 29 8.05 6.73 1.25
CA LEU A 29 8.60 7.32 2.47
C LEU A 29 9.70 6.42 3.08
N ASP A 30 10.58 7.02 3.89
CA ASP A 30 11.62 6.28 4.63
C ASP A 30 11.56 6.62 6.13
N PRO A 31 10.69 5.95 6.89
CA PRO A 31 10.49 6.23 8.31
C PRO A 31 11.67 5.84 9.21
N VAL A 32 12.68 5.16 8.67
CA VAL A 32 13.91 4.81 9.38
C VAL A 32 14.92 5.95 9.36
N THR A 33 14.93 6.76 8.29
CA THR A 33 15.90 7.86 8.12
C THR A 33 15.28 9.25 8.29
N GLN A 34 13.96 9.37 8.11
CA GLN A 34 13.22 10.61 8.30
C GLN A 34 12.71 10.72 9.75
N ASN A 35 12.84 11.90 10.35
CA ASN A 35 12.16 12.17 11.62
C ASN A 35 10.64 12.32 11.42
N GLU A 36 9.87 12.17 12.49
CA GLU A 36 8.40 12.19 12.45
C GLU A 36 7.82 13.48 11.88
N ALA A 37 8.43 14.63 12.17
CA ALA A 37 7.97 15.92 11.64
C ALA A 37 8.11 15.99 10.10
N LEU A 38 9.21 15.46 9.56
CA LEU A 38 9.43 15.36 8.12
C LEU A 38 8.46 14.36 7.48
N LEU A 39 8.22 13.21 8.12
CA LEU A 39 7.24 12.22 7.66
C LEU A 39 5.83 12.80 7.58
N ALA A 40 5.37 13.47 8.64
CA ALA A 40 4.05 14.09 8.68
C ALA A 40 3.88 15.16 7.59
N ARG A 41 4.94 15.95 7.35
CA ARG A 41 4.97 16.95 6.27
C ARG A 41 4.90 16.28 4.88
N GLU A 42 5.66 15.22 4.66
CA GLU A 42 5.68 14.51 3.38
C GLU A 42 4.35 13.79 3.09
N LEU A 43 3.73 13.18 4.11
CA LEU A 43 2.38 12.61 4.00
C LEU A 43 1.37 13.65 3.53
N THR A 44 1.40 14.83 4.16
CA THR A 44 0.52 15.95 3.80
C THR A 44 0.78 16.43 2.37
N ARG A 45 2.05 16.65 2.02
CA ARG A 45 2.47 17.12 0.68
C ARG A 45 2.07 16.16 -0.43
N ARG A 46 2.09 14.85 -0.15
CA ARG A 46 1.74 13.79 -1.11
C ARG A 46 0.25 13.46 -1.13
N GLU A 47 -0.55 14.12 -0.28
CA GLU A 47 -1.96 13.77 -0.06
C GLU A 47 -2.16 12.28 0.29
N ALA A 48 -1.19 11.72 1.02
CA ALA A 48 -1.22 10.34 1.46
C ALA A 48 -1.97 10.21 2.78
N ALA A 49 -2.81 9.18 2.89
CA ALA A 49 -3.49 8.81 4.12
C ALA A 49 -2.92 7.50 4.66
N VAL A 50 -2.78 7.42 5.99
CA VAL A 50 -2.27 6.25 6.70
C VAL A 50 -3.35 5.76 7.66
N PHE A 51 -3.54 4.45 7.69
CA PHE A 51 -4.49 3.78 8.54
C PHE A 51 -3.79 2.76 9.43
N ARG A 52 -4.47 2.40 10.52
CA ARG A 52 -4.11 1.29 11.39
C ARG A 52 -5.22 0.25 11.35
N TYR A 53 -4.84 -1.02 11.29
CA TYR A 53 -5.73 -2.16 11.47
C TYR A 53 -5.02 -3.22 12.32
N GLY A 54 -5.33 -3.26 13.62
CA GLY A 54 -4.50 -4.00 14.59
C GLY A 54 -3.06 -3.47 14.58
N ASP A 55 -2.09 -4.36 14.36
CA ASP A 55 -0.67 -4.01 14.24
C ASP A 55 -0.25 -3.62 12.81
N THR A 56 -1.12 -3.81 11.82
CA THR A 56 -0.82 -3.48 10.43
C THR A 56 -0.99 -1.99 10.18
N VAL A 57 0.08 -1.34 9.73
CA VAL A 57 0.04 0.01 9.15
C VAL A 57 -0.20 -0.08 7.65
N LEU A 58 -1.21 0.65 7.20
CA LEU A 58 -1.70 0.69 5.83
C LEU A 58 -1.56 2.12 5.29
N GLY A 59 -1.30 2.28 4.01
CA GLY A 59 -1.23 3.58 3.36
C GLY A 59 -1.97 3.59 2.04
N CYS A 60 -2.54 4.73 1.68
CA CYS A 60 -3.07 4.97 0.35
C CYS A 60 -2.79 6.38 -0.15
N ARG A 61 -2.77 6.53 -1.47
CA ARG A 61 -2.77 7.82 -2.17
C ARG A 61 -3.63 7.71 -3.41
N VAL A 62 -4.69 8.51 -3.48
CA VAL A 62 -5.54 8.60 -4.69
C VAL A 62 -4.73 9.21 -5.82
N ASN A 63 -4.82 8.61 -7.02
CA ASN A 63 -4.15 9.14 -8.19
C ASN A 63 -4.88 10.40 -8.69
N ALA A 64 -4.21 11.56 -8.66
CA ALA A 64 -4.78 12.83 -9.10
C ALA A 64 -5.14 12.84 -10.60
N GLU A 65 -4.41 12.08 -11.42
CA GLU A 65 -4.65 11.96 -12.87
C GLU A 65 -5.72 10.91 -13.19
N GLN A 66 -5.97 9.98 -12.26
CA GLN A 66 -7.00 8.95 -12.38
C GLN A 66 -7.73 8.79 -11.04
N PRO A 67 -8.70 9.65 -10.70
CA PRO A 67 -9.30 9.71 -9.36
C PRO A 67 -10.03 8.43 -8.90
N ARG A 68 -10.30 7.53 -9.85
CA ARG A 68 -10.88 6.20 -9.60
C ARG A 68 -9.83 5.12 -9.27
N GLN A 69 -8.55 5.49 -9.22
CA GLN A 69 -7.43 4.63 -8.89
C GLN A 69 -6.74 5.12 -7.61
N SER A 70 -6.29 4.21 -6.76
CA SER A 70 -5.43 4.52 -5.61
C SER A 70 -4.17 3.67 -5.62
N GLU A 71 -3.03 4.28 -5.31
CA GLU A 71 -1.88 3.55 -4.80
C GLU A 71 -2.20 3.07 -3.38
N VAL A 72 -1.87 1.81 -3.08
CA VAL A 72 -2.03 1.21 -1.76
C VAL A 72 -0.73 0.55 -1.32
N ALA A 73 -0.46 0.59 -0.02
CA ALA A 73 0.71 -0.01 0.57
C ALA A 73 0.37 -0.57 1.96
N SER A 74 1.10 -1.58 2.39
CA SER A 74 0.90 -2.23 3.68
C SER A 74 2.24 -2.71 4.23
N THR A 75 2.36 -2.70 5.56
CA THR A 75 3.50 -3.27 6.29
C THR A 75 3.47 -4.79 6.36
N THR A 76 2.31 -5.40 6.11
CA THR A 76 2.11 -6.86 6.11
C THR A 76 1.27 -7.30 4.89
N ALA A 77 1.33 -8.58 4.55
CA ALA A 77 0.47 -9.19 3.55
C ALA A 77 -0.86 -9.72 4.14
N ASP A 78 -1.38 -9.13 5.23
CA ASP A 78 -2.65 -9.55 5.83
C ASP A 78 -3.84 -9.20 4.91
N PRO A 79 -4.56 -10.21 4.36
CA PRO A 79 -5.70 -9.97 3.48
C PRO A 79 -6.88 -9.29 4.19
N ALA A 80 -7.04 -9.45 5.50
CA ALA A 80 -8.13 -8.79 6.23
C ALA A 80 -7.89 -7.28 6.34
N ALA A 81 -6.68 -6.89 6.73
CA ALA A 81 -6.27 -5.49 6.79
C ALA A 81 -6.33 -4.81 5.41
N LEU A 82 -5.79 -5.47 4.38
CA LEU A 82 -5.84 -4.98 3.01
C LEU A 82 -7.30 -4.85 2.52
N GLY A 83 -8.13 -5.88 2.73
CA GLY A 83 -9.54 -5.85 2.35
C GLY A 83 -10.30 -4.68 2.95
N ALA A 84 -10.12 -4.41 4.25
CA ALA A 84 -10.73 -3.27 4.93
C ALA A 84 -10.33 -1.92 4.29
N LEU A 85 -9.06 -1.74 3.92
CA LEU A 85 -8.61 -0.54 3.21
C LEU A 85 -9.28 -0.39 1.84
N LEU A 86 -9.34 -1.49 1.05
CA LEU A 86 -9.93 -1.45 -0.29
C LEU A 86 -11.42 -1.13 -0.23
N ASP A 87 -12.15 -1.71 0.73
CA ASP A 87 -13.56 -1.43 0.96
C ASP A 87 -13.78 0.04 1.35
N PHE A 88 -12.92 0.60 2.22
CA PHE A 88 -12.96 2.01 2.56
C PHE A 88 -12.74 2.90 1.32
N LEU A 89 -11.70 2.61 0.53
CA LEU A 89 -11.39 3.38 -0.68
C LEU A 89 -12.51 3.31 -1.70
N HIS A 90 -13.15 2.15 -1.84
CA HIS A 90 -14.30 1.98 -2.71
C HIS A 90 -15.52 2.78 -2.22
N ALA A 91 -15.91 2.59 -0.96
CA ALA A 91 -17.12 3.20 -0.41
C ALA A 91 -17.02 4.73 -0.29
N TYR A 92 -15.87 5.23 0.21
CA TYR A 92 -15.72 6.64 0.60
C TYR A 92 -14.88 7.46 -0.39
N LYS A 93 -13.95 6.85 -1.12
CA LYS A 93 -13.14 7.55 -2.14
C LYS A 93 -13.57 7.22 -3.57
N ARG A 94 -14.53 6.31 -3.77
CA ARG A 94 -15.02 5.86 -5.09
C ARG A 94 -13.93 5.29 -5.98
N CYS A 95 -12.85 4.79 -5.40
CA CYS A 95 -11.82 4.08 -6.13
C CYS A 95 -12.35 2.70 -6.56
N VAL A 96 -12.02 2.29 -7.78
CA VAL A 96 -12.39 0.96 -8.32
C VAL A 96 -11.18 0.16 -8.76
N SER A 97 -10.03 0.81 -8.97
CA SER A 97 -8.76 0.15 -9.26
C SER A 97 -7.68 0.54 -8.24
N PHE A 98 -6.74 -0.36 -8.05
CA PHE A 98 -5.70 -0.23 -7.03
C PHE A 98 -4.36 -0.67 -7.60
N VAL A 99 -3.30 0.05 -7.22
CA VAL A 99 -1.92 -0.29 -7.57
C VAL A 99 -1.11 -0.46 -6.30
N ALA A 100 -0.35 -1.53 -6.20
CA ALA A 100 0.62 -1.72 -5.12
C ALA A 100 2.02 -1.89 -5.70
N LEU A 101 2.99 -1.18 -5.10
CA LEU A 101 4.40 -1.28 -5.43
C LEU A 101 5.09 -2.07 -4.32
N VAL A 102 5.38 -3.35 -4.58
CA VAL A 102 5.90 -4.27 -3.56
C VAL A 102 7.31 -4.71 -3.93
N PRO A 103 8.33 -4.48 -3.09
CA PRO A 103 9.65 -5.05 -3.29
C PRO A 103 9.59 -6.55 -3.58
N ASP A 104 10.41 -7.03 -4.52
CA ASP A 104 10.34 -8.40 -5.02
C ASP A 104 10.50 -9.47 -3.92
N ALA A 105 11.32 -9.16 -2.91
CA ALA A 105 11.57 -10.06 -1.78
C ALA A 105 10.42 -10.20 -0.77
N LEU A 106 9.37 -9.36 -0.83
CA LEU A 106 8.28 -9.39 0.16
C LEU A 106 7.16 -10.36 -0.23
N ASP A 107 6.37 -10.80 0.74
CA ASP A 107 5.20 -11.62 0.48
C ASP A 107 4.07 -10.80 -0.18
N ILE A 108 3.43 -11.37 -1.19
CA ILE A 108 2.27 -10.80 -1.89
C ILE A 108 1.00 -11.63 -1.74
N SER A 109 1.02 -12.69 -0.93
CA SER A 109 -0.09 -13.63 -0.75
C SER A 109 -1.42 -12.93 -0.44
N GLY A 110 -1.43 -11.97 0.49
CA GLY A 110 -2.62 -11.16 0.80
C GLY A 110 -3.16 -10.37 -0.38
N TYR A 111 -2.30 -9.79 -1.21
CA TYR A 111 -2.72 -9.09 -2.42
C TYR A 111 -3.34 -10.07 -3.43
N THR A 112 -2.71 -11.23 -3.64
CA THR A 112 -3.22 -12.25 -4.56
C THR A 112 -4.57 -12.82 -4.10
N ALA A 113 -4.77 -13.03 -2.80
CA ALA A 113 -6.04 -13.46 -2.23
C ALA A 113 -7.18 -12.46 -2.50
N LEU A 114 -6.84 -11.17 -2.59
CA LEU A 114 -7.76 -10.08 -2.92
C LEU A 114 -7.84 -9.79 -4.43
N GLY A 115 -7.35 -10.70 -5.28
CA GLY A 115 -7.47 -10.62 -6.73
C GLY A 115 -6.52 -9.63 -7.41
N PHE A 116 -5.47 -9.17 -6.72
CA PHE A 116 -4.38 -8.46 -7.40
C PHE A 116 -3.62 -9.40 -8.32
N THR A 117 -3.20 -8.86 -9.46
CA THR A 117 -2.32 -9.54 -10.41
C THR A 117 -1.06 -8.73 -10.62
N GLU A 118 0.07 -9.41 -10.77
CA GLU A 118 1.30 -8.76 -11.21
C GLU A 118 1.16 -8.33 -12.66
N VAL A 119 1.35 -7.03 -12.91
CA VAL A 119 1.23 -6.41 -14.24
C VAL A 119 2.55 -5.86 -14.76
N GLY A 120 3.60 -5.88 -13.93
CA GLY A 120 4.93 -5.45 -14.34
C GLY A 120 5.96 -5.55 -13.23
N LEU A 121 7.22 -5.39 -13.65
CA LEU A 121 8.39 -5.37 -12.79
C LEU A 121 9.20 -4.11 -13.09
N LEU A 122 9.37 -3.25 -12.09
CA LEU A 122 10.28 -2.10 -12.15
C LEU A 122 11.66 -2.57 -11.70
N ARG A 123 12.54 -2.81 -12.68
CA ARG A 123 13.92 -3.26 -12.43
C ARG A 123 14.75 -2.17 -11.79
N GLU A 124 15.56 -2.54 -10.81
CA GLU A 124 16.51 -1.68 -10.11
C GLU A 124 15.88 -0.37 -9.58
N HIS A 125 14.57 -0.41 -9.29
CA HIS A 125 13.79 0.79 -9.01
C HIS A 125 14.09 1.39 -7.63
N ARG A 126 14.49 0.54 -6.67
CA ARG A 126 14.72 0.94 -5.28
C ARG A 126 16.17 0.67 -4.88
N PHE A 127 16.88 1.70 -4.42
CA PHE A 127 18.19 1.53 -3.78
C PHE A 127 18.03 1.41 -2.26
N ALA A 128 18.50 0.31 -1.67
CA ALA A 128 18.48 0.08 -0.22
C ALA A 128 19.59 -0.88 0.19
N ALA A 129 20.15 -0.71 1.40
CA ALA A 129 21.22 -1.56 1.93
C ALA A 129 22.41 -1.75 0.96
N GLY A 130 22.79 -0.68 0.25
CA GLY A 130 23.95 -0.68 -0.65
C GLY A 130 23.76 -1.36 -2.01
N ARG A 131 22.52 -1.73 -2.38
CA ARG A 131 22.22 -2.33 -3.70
C ARG A 131 20.88 -1.89 -4.25
N TYR A 132 20.70 -2.07 -5.56
CA TYR A 132 19.40 -1.92 -6.22
C TYR A 132 18.54 -3.17 -6.03
N HIS A 133 17.23 -2.95 -5.95
CA HIS A 133 16.20 -3.97 -5.78
C HIS A 133 15.06 -3.72 -6.75
N ASP A 134 14.47 -4.80 -7.24
CA ASP A 134 13.31 -4.76 -8.11
C ASP A 134 12.02 -4.57 -7.31
N VAL A 135 11.03 -3.95 -7.95
CA VAL A 135 9.72 -3.68 -7.38
C VAL A 135 8.64 -4.24 -8.31
N ARG A 136 7.84 -5.16 -7.81
CA ARG A 136 6.67 -5.69 -8.52
C ARG A 136 5.54 -4.67 -8.48
N VAL A 137 4.87 -4.52 -9.62
CA VAL A 137 3.68 -3.69 -9.79
C VAL A 137 2.47 -4.62 -9.79
N LEU A 138 1.66 -4.53 -8.75
CA LEU A 138 0.43 -5.29 -8.63
C LEU A 138 -0.76 -4.38 -8.96
N HIS A 139 -1.72 -4.91 -9.71
CA HIS A 139 -2.97 -4.22 -10.03
C HIS A 139 -4.17 -5.03 -9.58
N GLY A 140 -5.07 -4.39 -8.85
CA GLY A 140 -6.33 -4.94 -8.36
C GLY A 140 -7.53 -4.12 -8.83
N THR A 141 -8.71 -4.75 -8.82
CA THR A 141 -9.99 -4.09 -9.07
C THR A 141 -10.94 -4.52 -7.96
N HIS A 142 -11.67 -3.57 -7.37
CA HIS A 142 -12.60 -3.87 -6.28
C HIS A 142 -13.67 -4.87 -6.74
N GLY A 143 -14.03 -5.82 -5.86
CA GLY A 143 -15.05 -6.82 -6.14
C GLY A 143 -14.64 -7.95 -7.09
N VAL A 144 -13.36 -8.04 -7.47
CA VAL A 144 -12.83 -9.15 -8.27
C VAL A 144 -11.93 -10.02 -7.41
N THR A 145 -12.38 -11.23 -7.08
CA THR A 145 -11.56 -12.21 -6.35
C THR A 145 -10.76 -13.09 -7.31
N ALA A 146 -9.74 -13.79 -6.79
CA ALA A 146 -8.96 -14.75 -7.58
C ALA A 146 -9.84 -15.84 -8.24
N SER A 147 -10.96 -16.21 -7.61
CA SER A 147 -11.93 -17.18 -8.14
C SER A 147 -12.81 -16.63 -9.27
N ASP A 148 -12.95 -15.31 -9.39
CA ASP A 148 -13.86 -14.70 -10.39
C ASP A 148 -13.21 -14.59 -11.79
N ARG A 149 -11.89 -14.77 -11.89
CA ARG A 149 -11.16 -14.61 -13.16
C ARG A 149 -11.03 -15.95 -13.87
N ARG A 150 -11.74 -16.11 -15.00
CA ARG A 150 -11.43 -17.15 -15.99
C ARG A 150 -9.98 -16.97 -16.46
N PRO A 151 -9.21 -18.06 -16.68
CA PRO A 151 -7.88 -17.94 -17.26
C PRO A 151 -8.01 -17.21 -18.60
N ALA A 152 -7.18 -16.18 -18.79
CA ALA A 152 -7.07 -15.51 -20.07
C ALA A 152 -6.74 -16.57 -21.12
N ALA A 153 -7.60 -16.71 -22.13
CA ALA A 153 -7.33 -17.57 -23.26
C ALA A 153 -6.06 -17.05 -23.95
N VAL A 154 -5.02 -17.88 -23.93
CA VAL A 154 -3.80 -17.70 -24.74
C VAL A 154 -4.10 -18.08 -26.18
#